data_AF-A0A7V7C310-F1
#
_entry.id   AF-A0A7V7C310-F1
#
_cell.length_a   1.000
_cell.length_b   1.000
_cell.length_c   1.000
_cell.angle_alpha   90.00
_cell.angle_beta   90.00
_cell.angle_gamma   90.00
#
_symmetry.space_group_name_H-M   'P 1'
#
loop_
_entity.id
_entity.type
_entity.pdbx_description
1 polymer ?
#
loop_
_entity_poly.entity_id
_entity_poly.type
_entity_poly.pdbx_seq_one_letter_code
_entity_poly.pdbx_strand_id
1 'polypeptide(L)'
;MKKIEPRYYVYENRDGKLVEVVPEAAPGPAIEASTYPFLRTNPFLYNPEASPLIVYSIEDFLVTVKKRELVFGDVIRDPEIPLKQRRKIVKKAFRNWKKSYVKEKKQTFSESGKIIDVLGEVSVLRFSWKYKLVLFVLFFVAVFLVAVNSAVWEDFSLTKVGKYLHGRLSDMYATHAWLGSVGNITIYVILSAILFVTVAGLISRDYQKNYKLTESFLDDSERDIDRSFKRRWKKARKYYLRELKNIRKTPPLDIGAVQEGQINIQLFKDACQVLLNRAHKYKKAKPFINGFKYVLLSLSVLGTATLFVFAVYEMILSIFK
;
A
#
# COMPACT_ATOMS: atom_id res chain seq x y z
N MET A 1 62.37 -30.33 -6.37
CA MET A 1 61.28 -29.36 -6.14
C MET A 1 59.95 -30.08 -6.20
N LYS A 2 59.31 -30.33 -5.06
CA LYS A 2 58.04 -31.05 -5.00
C LYS A 2 56.91 -30.12 -5.43
N LYS A 3 56.26 -30.43 -6.56
CA LYS A 3 54.89 -29.98 -6.84
C LYS A 3 54.01 -30.50 -5.71
N ILE A 4 53.47 -29.59 -4.90
CA ILE A 4 52.46 -29.92 -3.89
C ILE A 4 51.12 -29.60 -4.55
N GLU A 5 50.38 -30.66 -4.87
CA GLU A 5 49.00 -30.61 -5.32
C GLU A 5 48.12 -29.95 -4.25
N PRO A 6 47.08 -29.19 -4.62
CA PRO A 6 46.11 -28.68 -3.66
C PRO A 6 45.28 -29.85 -3.12
N ARG A 7 45.28 -29.99 -1.79
CA ARG A 7 44.29 -30.82 -1.10
C ARG A 7 43.07 -29.96 -0.75
N TYR A 8 41.90 -30.54 -1.02
CA TYR A 8 40.54 -30.28 -0.52
C TYR A 8 39.53 -29.60 -1.46
N TYR A 9 38.33 -30.20 -1.48
CA TYR A 9 37.15 -29.95 -2.33
C TYR A 9 36.03 -29.21 -1.58
N VAL A 10 35.13 -28.64 -2.38
CA VAL A 10 34.13 -27.58 -2.15
C VAL A 10 32.73 -28.14 -1.80
N TYR A 11 31.91 -27.35 -1.09
CA TYR A 11 30.47 -27.55 -0.90
C TYR A 11 29.71 -27.25 -2.21
N GLU A 12 28.88 -28.18 -2.69
CA GLU A 12 28.08 -28.02 -3.90
C GLU A 12 26.96 -26.98 -3.68
N ASN A 13 26.86 -25.97 -4.55
CA ASN A 13 25.66 -25.12 -4.64
C ASN A 13 24.77 -25.62 -5.80
N ARG A 14 23.47 -25.30 -5.75
CA ARG A 14 22.39 -25.88 -6.59
C ARG A 14 22.57 -25.81 -8.12
N ASP A 15 23.54 -25.06 -8.63
CA ASP A 15 23.80 -24.87 -10.06
C ASP A 15 25.17 -25.40 -10.53
N GLY A 16 25.85 -26.24 -9.74
CA GLY A 16 26.98 -27.06 -10.21
C GLY A 16 28.24 -26.33 -10.69
N LYS A 17 28.39 -25.03 -10.42
CA LYS A 17 29.62 -24.28 -10.77
C LYS A 17 30.59 -24.22 -9.59
N LEU A 18 31.84 -24.64 -9.84
CA LEU A 18 32.97 -24.52 -8.91
C LEU A 18 33.37 -23.04 -8.79
N VAL A 19 33.39 -22.52 -7.57
CA VAL A 19 33.87 -21.16 -7.26
C VAL A 19 35.17 -21.29 -6.47
N GLU A 20 36.20 -20.58 -6.92
CA GLU A 20 37.50 -20.48 -6.26
C GLU A 20 37.37 -19.68 -4.95
N VAL A 21 37.71 -20.31 -3.82
CA VAL A 21 37.73 -19.63 -2.51
C VAL A 21 39.10 -18.97 -2.36
N VAL A 22 39.13 -17.66 -2.50
CA VAL A 22 40.32 -16.83 -2.25
C VAL A 22 40.77 -17.02 -0.79
N PRO A 23 42.10 -17.15 -0.51
CA PRO A 23 42.59 -17.38 0.83
C PRO A 23 42.20 -16.24 1.77
N GLU A 24 41.79 -16.64 2.97
CA GLU A 24 41.59 -15.86 4.17
C GLU A 24 42.56 -14.67 4.23
N ALA A 25 42.05 -13.46 3.94
CA ALA A 25 42.74 -12.25 4.33
C ALA A 25 42.85 -12.25 5.87
N ALA A 26 44.03 -11.86 6.34
CA ALA A 26 44.46 -11.68 7.72
C ALA A 26 43.32 -11.38 8.73
N PRO A 27 43.45 -11.78 10.01
CA PRO A 27 42.41 -11.55 11.03
C PRO A 27 41.94 -10.11 10.94
N GLY A 28 40.71 -9.92 10.43
CA GLY A 28 40.12 -8.61 10.29
C GLY A 28 40.15 -7.93 11.66
N PRO A 29 40.34 -6.60 11.71
CA PRO A 29 40.34 -5.89 12.98
C PRO A 29 39.06 -6.26 13.73
N ALA A 30 39.18 -6.52 15.03
CA ALA A 30 38.04 -6.73 15.91
C ALA A 30 36.99 -5.68 15.54
N ILE A 31 35.81 -6.12 15.10
CA ILE A 31 34.74 -5.21 14.66
C ILE A 31 34.48 -4.28 15.84
N GLU A 32 35.01 -3.06 15.77
CA GLU A 32 34.85 -2.14 16.87
C GLU A 32 33.37 -1.81 16.94
N ALA A 33 32.74 -2.19 18.03
CA ALA A 33 31.35 -1.89 18.34
C ALA A 33 31.01 -0.38 18.34
N SER A 34 32.01 0.49 18.27
CA SER A 34 31.91 1.93 18.03
C SER A 34 31.54 2.25 16.58
N THR A 35 31.99 1.44 15.61
CA THR A 35 31.82 1.66 14.17
C THR A 35 30.43 1.30 13.66
N TYR A 36 29.76 0.32 14.29
CA TYR A 36 28.45 -0.18 13.84
C TYR A 36 27.42 -0.23 14.98
N PRO A 37 26.70 0.88 15.23
CA PRO A 37 25.71 0.98 16.32
C PRO A 37 24.63 -0.10 16.28
N PHE A 38 24.29 -0.61 15.10
CA PHE A 38 23.26 -1.62 14.94
C PHE A 38 23.62 -2.98 15.59
N LEU A 39 24.90 -3.31 15.78
CA LEU A 39 25.33 -4.54 16.49
C LEU A 39 25.01 -4.52 17.99
N ARG A 40 24.72 -3.33 18.55
CA ARG A 40 24.22 -3.17 19.93
C ARG A 40 22.74 -3.48 20.07
N THR A 41 22.05 -3.65 18.94
CA THR A 41 20.60 -3.85 18.91
C THR A 41 20.26 -5.34 19.04
N ASN A 42 19.25 -5.79 18.32
CA ASN A 42 18.66 -7.09 18.47
C ASN A 42 18.93 -7.95 17.24
N PRO A 43 19.55 -9.13 17.37
CA PRO A 43 19.80 -10.01 16.23
C PRO A 43 18.51 -10.49 15.55
N PHE A 44 17.38 -10.50 16.26
CA PHE A 44 16.08 -10.85 15.69
C PHE A 44 15.43 -9.70 14.90
N LEU A 45 16.00 -8.50 14.93
CA LEU A 45 15.58 -7.33 14.14
C LEU A 45 16.53 -7.07 12.96
N TYR A 46 17.56 -7.89 12.80
CA TYR A 46 18.50 -7.74 11.70
C TYR A 46 17.79 -8.00 10.37
N ASN A 47 18.00 -7.10 9.41
CA ASN A 47 17.59 -7.25 8.03
C ASN A 47 18.82 -7.06 7.12
N PRO A 48 19.27 -8.11 6.41
CA PRO A 48 20.45 -8.01 5.54
C PRO A 48 20.27 -7.04 4.37
N GLU A 49 19.03 -6.80 3.92
CA GLU A 49 18.75 -5.88 2.80
C GLU A 49 18.85 -4.41 3.19
N ALA A 50 18.66 -4.10 4.48
CA ALA A 50 18.65 -2.73 5.00
C ALA A 50 19.91 -2.37 5.81
N SER A 51 20.77 -3.35 6.07
CA SER A 51 21.93 -3.16 6.96
C SER A 51 23.19 -2.80 6.17
N PRO A 52 24.00 -1.84 6.64
CA PRO A 52 25.23 -1.42 5.96
C PRO A 52 26.37 -2.46 6.05
N LEU A 53 26.20 -3.48 6.88
CA LEU A 53 27.17 -4.55 7.10
C LEU A 53 26.46 -5.90 7.08
N ILE A 54 27.07 -6.85 6.38
CA ILE A 54 26.67 -8.27 6.39
C ILE A 54 27.15 -8.87 7.70
N VAL A 55 26.20 -9.33 8.52
CA VAL A 55 26.47 -10.07 9.74
C VAL A 55 26.38 -11.56 9.41
N TYR A 56 27.25 -12.38 9.97
CA TYR A 56 27.27 -13.83 9.68
C TYR A 56 26.65 -14.63 10.81
N SER A 57 26.65 -14.12 12.04
CA SER A 57 26.21 -14.86 13.21
C SER A 57 25.53 -13.97 14.25
N ILE A 58 24.62 -14.58 15.01
CA ILE A 58 24.10 -13.97 16.25
C ILE A 58 25.21 -13.67 17.28
N GLU A 59 26.36 -14.33 17.16
CA GLU A 59 27.52 -14.11 18.02
C GLU A 59 28.20 -12.77 17.81
N ASP A 60 27.98 -12.12 16.67
CA ASP A 60 28.56 -10.81 16.31
C ASP A 60 27.86 -9.65 17.05
N PHE A 61 26.69 -9.91 17.66
CA PHE A 61 25.94 -8.91 18.41
C PHE A 61 26.48 -8.71 19.83
N LEU A 62 26.34 -7.50 20.36
CA LEU A 62 26.79 -7.17 21.71
C LEU A 62 25.78 -7.55 22.79
N VAL A 63 26.30 -7.88 23.97
CA VAL A 63 25.54 -8.14 25.19
C VAL A 63 26.13 -7.42 26.39
N THR A 64 25.25 -6.92 27.28
CA THR A 64 25.69 -6.22 28.49
C THR A 64 26.00 -7.18 29.65
N VAL A 65 27.27 -7.29 30.00
CA VAL A 65 27.81 -8.09 31.12
C VAL A 65 28.44 -7.15 32.14
N LYS A 66 27.95 -7.16 33.39
CA LYS A 66 28.48 -6.32 34.50
C LYS A 66 28.75 -4.85 34.11
N LYS A 67 27.81 -4.23 33.38
CA LYS A 67 27.88 -2.84 32.87
C LYS A 67 28.87 -2.59 31.72
N ARG A 68 29.48 -3.62 31.15
CA ARG A 68 30.29 -3.55 29.93
C ARG A 68 29.53 -4.20 28.77
N GLU A 69 29.68 -3.65 27.57
CA GLU A 69 29.20 -4.27 26.33
C GLU A 69 30.33 -5.13 25.76
N LEU A 70 30.03 -6.40 25.52
CA LEU A 70 30.97 -7.38 24.98
C LEU A 70 30.29 -8.15 23.85
N VAL A 71 31.06 -8.60 22.87
CA VAL A 71 30.58 -9.43 21.77
C VAL A 71 30.04 -10.75 22.34
N PHE A 72 28.87 -11.18 21.88
CA PHE A 72 28.21 -12.36 22.43
C PHE A 72 29.06 -13.62 22.27
N GLY A 73 29.71 -13.78 21.12
CA GLY A 73 30.67 -14.84 20.82
C GLY A 73 31.82 -14.92 21.83
N ASP A 74 32.50 -13.79 22.06
CA ASP A 74 33.63 -13.71 23.00
C ASP A 74 33.22 -14.24 24.38
N VAL A 75 32.08 -13.76 24.88
CA VAL A 75 31.61 -14.12 26.23
C VAL A 75 31.21 -15.59 26.36
N ILE A 76 30.62 -16.19 25.33
CA ILE A 76 30.17 -17.59 25.41
C ILE A 76 31.29 -18.57 25.10
N ARG A 77 32.29 -18.18 24.30
CA ARG A 77 33.43 -19.03 23.91
C ARG A 77 34.60 -18.95 24.88
N ASP A 78 34.71 -17.88 25.67
CA ASP A 78 35.80 -17.67 26.63
C ASP A 78 35.95 -18.82 27.67
N PRO A 79 37.15 -19.43 27.81
CA PRO A 79 37.47 -20.37 28.90
C PRO A 79 37.47 -19.82 30.31
N GLU A 80 37.84 -18.57 30.48
CA GLU A 80 37.98 -17.96 31.79
C GLU A 80 36.62 -17.77 32.45
N ILE A 81 35.55 -17.67 31.66
CA ILE A 81 34.18 -17.51 32.16
C ILE A 81 33.57 -18.88 32.52
N PRO A 82 33.22 -19.11 33.80
CA PRO A 82 32.62 -20.37 34.23
C PRO A 82 31.30 -20.68 33.50
N LEU A 83 31.03 -21.96 33.23
CA LEU A 83 29.82 -22.41 32.53
C LEU A 83 28.52 -21.87 33.15
N LYS A 84 28.45 -21.82 34.49
CA LYS A 84 27.29 -21.26 35.21
C LYS A 84 27.09 -19.77 34.88
N GLN A 85 28.17 -18.99 34.76
CA GLN A 85 28.11 -17.58 34.41
C GLN A 85 27.71 -17.40 32.93
N ARG A 86 28.33 -18.14 32.00
CA ARG A 86 27.94 -18.15 30.58
C ARG A 86 26.46 -18.46 30.39
N ARG A 87 25.94 -19.46 31.11
CA ARG A 87 24.51 -19.82 31.06
C ARG A 87 23.60 -18.69 31.55
N LYS A 88 24.02 -17.95 32.59
CA LYS A 88 23.28 -16.75 33.07
C LYS A 88 23.29 -15.65 32.01
N ILE A 89 24.42 -15.42 31.35
CA ILE A 89 24.57 -14.40 30.30
C ILE A 89 23.68 -14.73 29.10
N VAL A 90 23.74 -15.96 28.57
CA VAL A 90 22.86 -16.41 27.48
C VAL A 90 21.39 -16.22 27.85
N LYS A 91 20.95 -16.68 29.03
CA LYS A 91 19.56 -16.50 29.48
C LYS A 91 19.16 -15.01 29.56
N LYS A 92 20.07 -14.15 30.01
CA LYS A 92 19.84 -12.70 30.13
C LYS A 92 19.77 -12.03 28.76
N ALA A 93 20.70 -12.34 27.85
CA ALA A 93 20.74 -11.83 26.48
C ALA A 93 19.44 -12.15 25.73
N PHE A 94 19.07 -13.43 25.66
CA PHE A 94 17.81 -13.85 25.01
C PHE A 94 16.56 -13.26 25.65
N ARG A 95 16.56 -12.99 26.96
CA ARG A 95 15.46 -12.29 27.64
C ARG A 95 15.41 -10.82 27.21
N ASN A 96 16.54 -10.15 27.13
CA ASN A 96 16.64 -8.76 26.71
C ASN A 96 16.26 -8.59 25.24
N TRP A 97 16.78 -9.42 24.35
CA TRP A 97 16.38 -9.45 22.94
C TRP A 97 14.90 -9.73 22.77
N LYS A 98 14.32 -10.66 23.53
CA LYS A 98 12.85 -10.86 23.50
C LYS A 98 12.08 -9.61 23.91
N LYS A 99 12.51 -8.95 24.99
CA LYS A 99 11.86 -7.71 25.47
C LYS A 99 11.99 -6.57 24.46
N SER A 100 13.17 -6.36 23.89
CA SER A 100 13.42 -5.35 22.85
C SER A 100 12.56 -5.61 21.63
N TYR A 101 12.55 -6.85 21.11
CA TYR A 101 11.73 -7.22 19.94
C TYR A 101 10.25 -6.95 20.19
N VAL A 102 9.72 -7.41 21.33
CA VAL A 102 8.30 -7.21 21.68
C VAL A 102 7.96 -5.73 21.85
N LYS A 103 8.88 -4.92 22.39
CA LYS A 103 8.70 -3.47 22.52
C LYS A 103 8.60 -2.81 21.14
N GLU A 104 9.56 -3.09 20.26
CA GLU A 104 9.63 -2.48 18.92
C GLU A 104 8.50 -2.94 18.01
N LYS A 105 8.12 -4.22 18.11
CA LYS A 105 6.91 -4.77 17.54
C LYS A 105 5.70 -3.95 18.02
N LYS A 106 5.42 -3.95 19.33
CA LYS A 106 4.23 -3.28 19.88
C LYS A 106 4.18 -1.80 19.50
N GLN A 107 5.31 -1.11 19.53
CA GLN A 107 5.41 0.28 19.10
C GLN A 107 5.00 0.42 17.63
N THR A 108 5.65 -0.32 16.73
CA THR A 108 5.38 -0.27 15.29
C THR A 108 3.92 -0.60 14.96
N PHE A 109 3.38 -1.69 15.53
CA PHE A 109 2.00 -2.10 15.29
C PHE A 109 1.00 -1.12 15.90
N SER A 110 1.28 -0.52 17.07
CA SER A 110 0.38 0.48 17.67
C SER A 110 0.37 1.81 16.92
N GLU A 111 1.51 2.27 16.43
CA GLU A 111 1.63 3.47 15.61
C GLU A 111 0.91 3.25 14.27
N SER A 112 1.08 2.07 13.68
CA SER A 112 0.44 1.69 12.43
C SER A 112 -1.07 1.45 12.57
N GLY A 113 -1.52 0.85 13.68
CA GLY A 113 -2.95 0.68 13.98
C GLY A 113 -3.69 2.01 14.07
N LYS A 114 -3.10 2.99 14.78
CA LYS A 114 -3.63 4.37 14.80
C LYS A 114 -3.70 4.99 13.42
N ILE A 115 -2.70 4.73 12.57
CA ILE A 115 -2.69 5.18 11.18
C ILE A 115 -3.87 4.55 10.42
N ILE A 116 -4.08 3.22 10.53
CA ILE A 116 -5.19 2.51 9.88
C ILE A 116 -6.56 3.01 10.36
N ASP A 117 -6.72 3.25 11.66
CA ASP A 117 -7.98 3.74 12.24
C ASP A 117 -8.34 5.12 11.68
N VAL A 118 -7.39 6.06 11.67
CA VAL A 118 -7.55 7.40 11.07
C VAL A 118 -7.85 7.30 9.56
N LEU A 119 -7.41 6.23 8.90
CA LEU A 119 -7.63 5.98 7.49
C LEU A 119 -8.99 5.32 7.21
N GLY A 120 -9.49 4.50 8.12
CA GLY A 120 -10.83 3.93 8.07
C GLY A 120 -11.93 5.00 8.14
N GLU A 121 -11.65 6.12 8.81
CA GLU A 121 -12.53 7.29 8.85
C GLU A 121 -12.62 8.06 7.53
N VAL A 122 -11.73 7.78 6.55
CA VAL A 122 -11.78 8.44 5.24
C VAL A 122 -13.00 7.91 4.47
N SER A 123 -14.15 8.57 4.68
CA SER A 123 -15.39 8.14 4.07
C SER A 123 -15.28 8.16 2.55
N VAL A 124 -15.55 7.02 1.93
CA VAL A 124 -15.35 6.84 0.49
C VAL A 124 -16.55 7.39 -0.27
N LEU A 125 -16.28 8.18 -1.30
CA LEU A 125 -17.29 8.73 -2.19
C LEU A 125 -18.00 7.60 -2.96
N ARG A 126 -19.24 7.31 -2.57
CA ARG A 126 -20.11 6.42 -3.34
C ARG A 126 -20.99 7.26 -4.25
N PHE A 127 -20.75 7.12 -5.55
CA PHE A 127 -21.68 7.63 -6.55
C PHE A 127 -22.88 6.67 -6.62
N SER A 128 -24.03 7.12 -6.11
CA SER A 128 -25.26 6.36 -6.16
C SER A 128 -25.68 6.10 -7.61
N TRP A 129 -26.23 4.91 -7.88
CA TRP A 129 -26.84 4.59 -9.16
C TRP A 129 -27.91 5.61 -9.57
N LYS A 130 -28.65 6.15 -8.59
CA LYS A 130 -29.66 7.19 -8.79
C LYS A 130 -29.10 8.43 -9.52
N TYR A 131 -27.89 8.85 -9.14
CA TYR A 131 -27.25 10.02 -9.76
C TYR A 131 -26.89 9.74 -11.22
N LYS A 132 -26.40 8.54 -11.53
CA LYS A 132 -26.10 8.14 -12.91
C LYS A 132 -27.37 8.11 -13.76
N LEU A 133 -28.45 7.54 -13.21
CA LEU A 133 -29.75 7.48 -13.88
C LEU A 133 -30.27 8.89 -14.21
N VAL A 134 -30.19 9.83 -13.26
CA VAL A 134 -30.59 11.22 -13.50
C VAL A 134 -29.79 11.86 -14.63
N LEU A 135 -28.46 11.70 -14.66
CA LEU A 135 -27.65 12.24 -15.77
C LEU A 135 -28.02 11.63 -17.12
N PHE A 136 -28.31 10.33 -17.19
CA PHE A 136 -28.77 9.70 -18.42
C PHE A 136 -30.12 10.22 -18.87
N VAL A 137 -31.08 10.38 -17.95
CA VAL A 137 -32.40 10.95 -18.28
C VAL A 137 -32.24 12.39 -18.80
N LEU A 138 -31.46 13.23 -18.12
CA LEU A 138 -31.18 14.59 -18.57
C LEU A 138 -30.50 14.60 -19.95
N PHE A 139 -29.57 13.68 -20.19
CA PHE A 139 -28.91 13.53 -21.49
C PHE A 139 -29.92 13.24 -22.60
N PHE A 140 -30.78 12.23 -22.43
CA PHE A 140 -31.78 11.87 -23.43
C PHE A 140 -32.78 13.00 -23.68
N VAL A 141 -33.23 13.69 -22.62
CA VAL A 141 -34.13 14.84 -22.75
C VAL A 141 -33.45 15.99 -23.51
N ALA A 142 -32.21 16.35 -23.15
CA ALA A 142 -31.48 17.43 -23.81
C ALA A 142 -31.20 17.10 -25.29
N VAL A 143 -30.76 15.87 -25.59
CA VAL A 143 -30.54 15.43 -26.97
C VAL A 143 -31.84 15.44 -27.77
N PHE A 144 -32.94 14.96 -27.19
CA PHE A 144 -34.25 14.98 -27.84
C PHE A 144 -34.71 16.40 -28.19
N LEU A 145 -34.52 17.36 -27.27
CA LEU A 145 -34.90 18.75 -27.50
C LEU A 145 -34.01 19.45 -28.54
N VAL A 146 -32.71 19.15 -28.59
CA VAL A 146 -31.73 19.86 -29.42
C VAL A 146 -31.55 19.23 -30.81
N ALA A 147 -31.60 17.92 -30.93
CA ALA A 147 -31.29 17.19 -32.16
C ALA A 147 -32.48 17.11 -33.13
N VAL A 148 -33.21 18.21 -33.32
CA VAL A 148 -34.46 18.29 -34.10
C VAL A 148 -34.25 17.88 -35.57
N ASN A 149 -33.07 18.11 -36.12
CA ASN A 149 -32.70 17.74 -37.51
C ASN A 149 -32.05 16.35 -37.62
N SER A 150 -32.28 15.44 -36.68
CA SER A 150 -31.73 14.08 -36.72
C SER A 150 -32.65 13.11 -37.45
N ALA A 151 -32.10 12.02 -37.98
CA ALA A 151 -32.88 10.96 -38.64
C ALA A 151 -34.01 10.39 -37.74
N VAL A 152 -33.78 10.32 -36.43
CA VAL A 152 -34.80 9.88 -35.46
C VAL A 152 -35.98 10.85 -35.42
N TRP A 153 -35.71 12.15 -35.53
CA TRP A 153 -36.75 13.18 -35.60
C TRP A 153 -37.45 13.20 -36.95
N GLU A 154 -36.74 12.95 -38.05
CA GLU A 154 -37.35 12.81 -39.38
C GLU A 154 -38.42 11.70 -39.35
N ASP A 155 -38.09 10.52 -38.84
CA ASP A 155 -39.02 9.40 -38.69
C ASP A 155 -40.18 9.73 -37.74
N PHE A 156 -39.88 10.35 -36.60
CA PHE A 156 -40.90 10.72 -35.62
C PHE A 156 -41.88 11.77 -36.16
N SER A 157 -41.38 12.71 -36.98
CA SER A 157 -42.16 13.80 -37.59
C SER A 157 -43.21 13.33 -38.59
N LEU A 158 -43.13 12.07 -39.06
CA LEU A 158 -44.16 11.45 -39.89
C LEU A 158 -45.48 11.27 -39.13
N THR A 159 -45.43 11.19 -37.79
CA THR A 159 -46.62 11.12 -36.94
C THR A 159 -47.24 12.51 -36.73
N LYS A 160 -48.56 12.60 -36.50
CA LYS A 160 -49.25 13.88 -36.24
C LYS A 160 -48.65 14.62 -35.04
N VAL A 161 -48.32 13.89 -33.98
CA VAL A 161 -47.72 14.44 -32.75
C VAL A 161 -46.28 14.89 -33.01
N GLY A 162 -45.48 14.06 -33.68
CA GLY A 162 -44.10 14.42 -34.00
C GLY A 162 -44.00 15.61 -34.96
N LYS A 163 -44.88 15.71 -35.97
CA LYS A 163 -44.94 16.87 -36.87
C LYS A 163 -45.22 18.16 -36.11
N TYR A 164 -46.17 18.14 -35.18
CA TYR A 164 -46.50 19.29 -34.33
C TYR A 164 -45.31 19.67 -33.45
N LEU A 165 -44.72 18.72 -32.73
CA LEU A 165 -43.58 18.97 -31.85
C LEU A 165 -42.35 19.47 -32.62
N HIS A 166 -42.05 18.86 -33.78
CA HIS A 166 -40.95 19.27 -34.63
C HIS A 166 -41.14 20.72 -35.09
N GLY A 167 -42.32 21.07 -35.59
CA GLY A 167 -42.63 22.45 -35.99
C GLY A 167 -42.41 23.45 -34.85
N ARG A 168 -42.84 23.12 -33.62
CA ARG A 168 -42.66 24.02 -32.47
C ARG A 168 -41.22 24.15 -32.01
N LEU A 169 -40.45 23.07 -32.03
CA LEU A 169 -39.03 23.14 -31.70
C LEU A 169 -38.25 23.90 -32.79
N SER A 170 -38.57 23.71 -34.07
CA SER A 170 -38.00 24.49 -35.17
C SER A 170 -38.32 25.98 -35.04
N ASP A 171 -39.57 26.34 -34.73
CA ASP A 171 -39.99 27.73 -34.47
C ASP A 171 -39.25 28.34 -33.27
N MET A 172 -39.10 27.56 -32.18
CA MET A 172 -38.34 27.96 -31.00
C MET A 172 -36.89 28.32 -31.36
N TYR A 173 -36.20 27.45 -32.11
CA TYR A 173 -34.80 27.70 -32.50
C TYR A 173 -34.66 28.81 -33.53
N ALA A 174 -35.66 29.02 -34.41
CA ALA A 174 -35.68 30.14 -35.34
C ALA A 174 -35.87 31.48 -34.61
N THR A 175 -36.74 31.52 -33.60
CA THR A 175 -37.05 32.73 -32.82
C THR A 175 -35.94 33.04 -31.81
N HIS A 176 -35.30 32.01 -31.26
CA HIS A 176 -34.29 32.12 -30.20
C HIS A 176 -33.03 31.31 -30.56
N ALA A 177 -32.29 31.76 -31.58
CA ALA A 177 -31.09 31.07 -32.07
C ALA A 177 -30.03 30.75 -31.00
N TRP A 178 -29.92 31.56 -29.95
CA TRP A 178 -28.98 31.33 -28.83
C TRP A 178 -29.27 30.04 -28.04
N LEU A 179 -30.52 29.55 -28.06
CA LEU A 179 -30.89 28.27 -27.42
C LEU A 179 -30.18 27.08 -28.06
N GLY A 180 -29.84 27.15 -29.35
CA GLY A 180 -29.06 26.09 -30.01
C GLY A 180 -27.67 25.96 -29.40
N SER A 181 -26.99 27.08 -29.15
CA SER A 181 -25.69 27.11 -28.47
C SER A 181 -25.79 26.60 -27.02
N VAL A 182 -26.82 27.05 -26.28
CA VAL A 182 -27.04 26.58 -24.90
C VAL A 182 -27.35 25.09 -24.85
N GLY A 183 -28.10 24.57 -25.83
CA GLY A 183 -28.39 23.15 -25.95
C GLY A 183 -27.14 22.30 -26.17
N ASN A 184 -26.29 22.70 -27.12
CA ASN A 184 -25.02 22.01 -27.37
C ASN A 184 -24.09 22.05 -26.16
N ILE A 185 -23.94 23.20 -25.51
CA ILE A 185 -23.14 23.33 -24.27
C ILE A 185 -23.69 22.41 -23.18
N THR A 186 -25.02 22.36 -23.00
CA THR A 186 -25.68 21.51 -22.01
C THR A 186 -25.36 20.03 -22.25
N ILE A 187 -25.43 19.57 -23.50
CA ILE A 187 -25.09 18.19 -23.87
C ILE A 187 -23.62 17.87 -23.51
N TYR A 188 -22.67 18.75 -23.86
CA TYR A 188 -21.26 18.55 -23.52
C TYR A 188 -20.99 18.53 -22.01
N VAL A 189 -21.69 19.38 -21.25
CA VAL A 189 -21.61 19.39 -19.78
C VAL A 189 -22.13 18.07 -19.21
N ILE A 190 -23.26 17.56 -19.70
CA ILE A 190 -23.82 16.28 -19.25
C ILE A 190 -22.87 15.12 -19.59
N LEU A 191 -22.31 15.08 -20.79
CA LEU A 191 -21.31 14.08 -21.19
C LEU A 191 -20.08 14.12 -20.29
N SER A 192 -19.58 15.33 -20.01
CA SER A 192 -18.45 15.54 -19.09
C SER A 192 -18.80 15.05 -17.67
N ALA A 193 -20.03 15.24 -17.21
CA ALA A 193 -20.52 14.73 -15.92
C ALA A 193 -20.55 13.20 -15.88
N ILE A 194 -21.03 12.55 -16.94
CA ILE A 194 -21.08 11.09 -17.05
C ILE A 194 -19.66 10.50 -17.03
N LEU A 195 -18.75 11.05 -17.83
CA LEU A 195 -17.34 10.65 -17.86
C LEU A 195 -16.71 10.81 -16.47
N PHE A 196 -16.85 11.99 -15.88
CA PHE A 196 -16.28 12.32 -14.58
C PHE A 196 -16.74 11.36 -13.48
N VAL A 197 -18.05 11.07 -13.41
CA VAL A 197 -18.60 10.16 -12.41
C VAL A 197 -18.16 8.72 -12.63
N THR A 198 -17.91 8.33 -13.87
CA THR A 198 -17.36 7.01 -14.19
C THR A 198 -15.92 6.89 -13.69
N VAL A 199 -15.05 7.85 -14.04
CA VAL A 199 -13.65 7.88 -13.60
C VAL A 199 -13.53 8.00 -12.08
N ALA A 200 -14.24 8.94 -11.47
CA ALA A 200 -14.24 9.12 -10.02
C ALA A 200 -14.79 7.88 -9.29
N GLY A 201 -15.76 7.17 -9.89
CA GLY A 201 -16.26 5.90 -9.41
C GLY A 201 -15.21 4.78 -9.44
N LEU A 202 -14.40 4.70 -10.49
CA LEU A 202 -13.29 3.74 -10.59
C LEU A 202 -12.23 4.00 -9.52
N ILE A 203 -11.76 5.26 -9.41
CA ILE A 203 -10.77 5.67 -8.40
C ILE A 203 -11.25 5.31 -6.98
N SER A 204 -12.53 5.56 -6.70
CA SER A 204 -13.16 5.28 -5.41
C SER A 204 -13.22 3.77 -5.10
N ARG A 205 -13.56 2.94 -6.09
CA ARG A 205 -13.57 1.47 -5.96
C ARG A 205 -12.17 0.90 -5.78
N ASP A 206 -11.21 1.38 -6.56
CA ASP A 206 -9.81 0.95 -6.45
C ASP A 206 -9.22 1.31 -5.09
N TYR A 207 -9.53 2.51 -4.57
CA TYR A 207 -9.15 2.89 -3.21
C TYR A 207 -9.72 1.90 -2.18
N GLN A 208 -11.02 1.59 -2.23
CA GLN A 208 -11.64 0.62 -1.32
C GLN A 208 -11.04 -0.77 -1.42
N LYS A 209 -10.79 -1.26 -2.64
CA LYS A 209 -10.21 -2.58 -2.85
C LYS A 209 -8.81 -2.66 -2.26
N ASN A 210 -7.97 -1.66 -2.54
CA ASN A 210 -6.62 -1.59 -2.00
C ASN A 210 -6.62 -1.46 -0.48
N TYR A 211 -7.51 -0.63 0.09
CA TYR A 211 -7.64 -0.48 1.53
C TYR A 211 -7.93 -1.82 2.20
N LYS A 212 -8.95 -2.57 1.74
CA LYS A 212 -9.29 -3.89 2.29
C LYS A 212 -8.17 -4.91 2.14
N LEU A 213 -7.48 -4.93 0.99
CA LEU A 213 -6.35 -5.83 0.77
C LEU A 213 -5.22 -5.54 1.75
N THR A 214 -4.85 -4.27 1.93
CA THR A 214 -3.81 -3.91 2.88
C THR A 214 -4.25 -4.15 4.32
N GLU A 215 -5.50 -3.85 4.70
CA GLU A 215 -6.05 -4.18 6.02
C GLU A 215 -5.87 -5.67 6.33
N SER A 216 -6.31 -6.56 5.41
CA SER A 216 -6.11 -8.01 5.58
C SER A 216 -4.64 -8.42 5.65
N PHE A 217 -3.78 -7.81 4.83
CA PHE A 217 -2.35 -8.08 4.84
C PHE A 217 -1.70 -7.68 6.17
N LEU A 218 -2.12 -6.57 6.77
CA LEU A 218 -1.56 -6.08 8.03
C LEU A 218 -1.95 -6.99 9.20
N ASP A 219 -3.21 -7.47 9.24
CA ASP A 219 -3.70 -8.42 10.24
C ASP A 219 -2.95 -9.76 10.18
N ASP A 220 -2.77 -10.31 8.98
CA ASP A 220 -2.05 -11.56 8.77
C ASP A 220 -0.55 -11.41 9.07
N SER A 221 0.04 -10.28 8.69
CA SER A 221 1.45 -9.98 8.92
C SER A 221 1.80 -9.93 10.41
N GLU A 222 0.94 -9.37 11.27
CA GLU A 222 1.22 -9.34 12.71
C GLU A 222 1.36 -10.77 13.29
N ARG A 223 0.45 -11.65 12.88
CA ARG A 223 0.41 -13.04 13.34
C ARG A 223 1.63 -13.81 12.84
N ASP A 224 2.01 -13.62 11.59
CA ASP A 224 3.13 -14.32 10.98
C ASP A 224 4.48 -13.84 11.50
N ILE A 225 4.64 -12.53 11.72
CA ILE A 225 5.81 -11.94 12.39
C ILE A 225 5.96 -12.54 13.80
N ASP A 226 4.88 -12.59 14.58
CA ASP A 226 4.91 -13.13 15.94
C ASP A 226 5.24 -14.63 15.99
N ARG A 227 4.64 -15.43 15.10
CA ARG A 227 4.90 -16.87 14.98
C ARG A 227 6.33 -17.15 14.54
N SER A 228 6.80 -16.44 13.51
CA SER A 228 8.17 -16.56 12.99
C SER A 228 9.19 -16.22 14.08
N PHE A 229 9.00 -15.09 14.78
CA PHE A 229 9.86 -14.69 15.89
C PHE A 229 9.88 -15.74 17.00
N LYS A 230 8.72 -16.19 17.51
CA LYS A 230 8.65 -17.20 18.58
C LYS A 230 9.39 -18.49 18.21
N ARG A 231 9.25 -18.94 16.95
CA ARG A 231 9.93 -20.14 16.43
C ARG A 231 11.44 -19.94 16.38
N ARG A 232 11.93 -18.87 15.76
CA ARG A 232 13.36 -18.54 15.63
C ARG A 232 14.00 -18.33 17.01
N TRP A 233 13.37 -17.57 17.88
CA TRP A 233 13.83 -17.31 19.25
C TRP A 233 13.96 -18.60 20.08
N LYS A 234 12.94 -19.47 20.03
CA LYS A 234 12.97 -20.74 20.78
C LYS A 234 14.09 -21.66 20.25
N LYS A 235 14.29 -21.72 18.93
CA LYS A 235 15.34 -22.51 18.28
C LYS A 235 16.73 -22.00 18.67
N ALA A 236 17.00 -20.71 18.49
CA ALA A 236 18.28 -20.09 18.82
C ALA A 236 18.61 -20.20 20.32
N ARG A 237 17.63 -19.95 21.19
CA ARG A 237 17.83 -20.09 22.65
C ARG A 237 18.15 -21.54 23.04
N LYS A 238 17.45 -22.51 22.44
CA LYS A 238 17.68 -23.94 22.70
C LYS A 238 19.08 -24.35 22.25
N TYR A 239 19.52 -23.88 21.08
CA TYR A 239 20.85 -24.13 20.53
C TYR A 239 21.94 -23.73 21.52
N TYR A 240 22.00 -22.44 21.91
CA TYR A 240 23.05 -21.95 22.81
C TYR A 240 23.01 -22.56 24.20
N LEU A 241 21.84 -22.88 24.73
CA LEU A 241 21.73 -23.52 26.05
C LEU A 241 22.11 -25.01 26.04
N ARG A 242 21.91 -25.71 24.92
CA ARG A 242 22.28 -27.12 24.76
C ARG A 242 23.77 -27.28 24.50
N GLU A 243 24.29 -26.47 23.58
CA GLU A 243 25.67 -26.58 23.09
C GLU A 243 26.69 -25.88 23.98
N LEU A 244 26.26 -25.16 25.03
CA LEU A 244 27.15 -24.32 25.87
C LEU A 244 28.38 -25.05 26.43
N LYS A 245 28.26 -26.35 26.74
CA LYS A 245 29.37 -27.16 27.25
C LYS A 245 30.48 -27.36 26.20
N ASN A 246 30.08 -27.52 24.93
CA ASN A 246 30.97 -27.82 23.82
C ASN A 246 31.07 -26.66 22.81
N ILE A 247 30.61 -25.46 23.17
CA ILE A 247 30.37 -24.34 22.27
C ILE A 247 31.59 -23.93 21.43
N ARG A 248 32.82 -24.20 21.90
CA ARG A 248 34.05 -23.94 21.13
C ARG A 248 34.23 -24.86 19.93
N LYS A 249 33.71 -26.09 20.01
CA LYS A 249 33.72 -27.08 18.92
C LYS A 249 32.46 -26.97 18.05
N THR A 250 31.48 -26.20 18.49
CA THR A 250 30.21 -26.01 17.79
C THR A 250 30.29 -24.75 16.91
N PRO A 251 29.85 -24.81 15.64
CA PRO A 251 29.81 -23.62 14.79
C PRO A 251 28.89 -22.54 15.38
N PRO A 252 29.12 -21.25 15.11
CA PRO A 252 28.16 -20.21 15.45
C PRO A 252 26.82 -20.41 14.74
N LEU A 253 25.73 -19.93 15.34
CA LEU A 253 24.43 -19.98 14.68
C LEU A 253 24.33 -18.86 13.65
N ASP A 254 24.20 -19.26 12.39
CA ASP A 254 24.03 -18.34 11.25
C ASP A 254 22.90 -17.32 11.50
N ILE A 255 23.17 -16.06 11.13
CA ILE A 255 22.21 -14.97 11.26
C ILE A 255 20.93 -15.25 10.47
N GLY A 256 21.01 -15.98 9.34
CA GLY A 256 19.84 -16.34 8.54
C GLY A 256 18.78 -17.13 9.32
N ALA A 257 19.19 -17.90 10.32
CA ALA A 257 18.31 -18.67 11.19
C ALA A 257 17.65 -17.84 12.32
N VAL A 258 18.09 -16.59 12.51
CA VAL A 258 17.74 -15.72 13.64
C VAL A 258 17.08 -14.43 13.18
N GLN A 259 17.55 -13.84 12.07
CA GLN A 259 17.12 -12.57 11.50
C GLN A 259 15.61 -12.53 11.21
N GLU A 260 15.11 -11.34 10.86
CA GLU A 260 13.70 -11.18 10.49
C GLU A 260 13.33 -12.10 9.32
N GLY A 261 12.08 -12.59 9.33
CA GLY A 261 11.57 -13.44 8.26
C GLY A 261 11.36 -12.64 6.96
N GLN A 262 10.85 -13.30 5.91
CA GLN A 262 10.47 -12.65 4.66
C GLN A 262 9.43 -11.53 4.87
N ILE A 263 8.49 -11.74 5.81
CA ILE A 263 7.61 -10.69 6.32
C ILE A 263 8.29 -10.12 7.58
N ASN A 264 8.67 -8.86 7.51
CA ASN A 264 9.45 -8.18 8.54
C ASN A 264 8.79 -6.85 8.96
N ILE A 265 9.27 -6.25 10.07
CA ILE A 265 8.68 -5.04 10.63
C ILE A 265 8.81 -3.86 9.66
N GLN A 266 9.88 -3.83 8.85
CA GLN A 266 10.11 -2.77 7.87
C GLN A 266 9.10 -2.82 6.71
N LEU A 267 8.89 -3.98 6.11
CA LEU A 267 7.91 -4.22 5.05
C LEU A 267 6.50 -3.85 5.51
N PHE A 268 6.17 -4.14 6.77
CA PHE A 268 4.91 -3.72 7.39
C PHE A 268 4.79 -2.18 7.44
N LYS A 269 5.85 -1.47 7.89
CA LYS A 269 5.89 0.00 7.88
C LYS A 269 5.75 0.58 6.49
N ASP A 270 6.44 0.02 5.51
CA ASP A 270 6.41 0.48 4.13
C ASP A 270 5.00 0.31 3.53
N ALA A 271 4.35 -0.82 3.78
CA ALA A 271 2.96 -1.06 3.38
C ALA A 271 2.00 -0.03 4.01
N CYS A 272 2.16 0.26 5.31
CA CYS A 272 1.40 1.30 6.00
C CYS A 272 1.63 2.69 5.38
N GLN A 273 2.88 3.04 5.07
CA GLN A 273 3.23 4.34 4.48
C GLN A 273 2.63 4.51 3.07
N VAL A 274 2.64 3.46 2.26
CA VAL A 274 1.99 3.46 0.93
C VAL A 274 0.49 3.70 1.07
N LEU A 275 -0.17 3.07 2.04
CA LEU A 275 -1.59 3.26 2.29
C LEU A 275 -1.90 4.68 2.77
N LEU A 276 -1.09 5.21 3.69
CA LEU A 276 -1.19 6.58 4.18
C LEU A 276 -1.06 7.58 3.02
N ASN A 277 -0.05 7.41 2.16
CA ASN A 277 0.17 8.26 0.99
C ASN A 277 -1.03 8.23 0.01
N ARG A 278 -1.57 7.04 -0.27
CA ARG A 278 -2.74 6.88 -1.15
C ARG A 278 -3.99 7.54 -0.57
N ALA A 279 -4.23 7.35 0.72
CA ALA A 279 -5.37 7.94 1.40
C ALA A 279 -5.25 9.45 1.56
N HIS A 280 -4.05 9.98 1.81
CA HIS A 280 -3.82 11.43 1.82
C HIS A 280 -4.15 12.04 0.45
N LYS A 281 -3.69 11.42 -0.64
CA LYS A 281 -4.05 11.82 -2.01
C LYS A 281 -5.58 11.79 -2.22
N TYR A 282 -6.24 10.73 -1.80
CA TYR A 282 -7.71 10.60 -1.90
C TYR A 282 -8.45 11.64 -1.07
N LYS A 283 -8.05 11.85 0.19
CA LYS A 283 -8.63 12.85 1.11
C LYS A 283 -8.49 14.27 0.55
N LYS A 284 -7.35 14.60 -0.05
CA LYS A 284 -7.13 15.89 -0.72
C LYS A 284 -7.99 16.05 -1.98
N ALA A 285 -8.17 14.98 -2.76
CA ALA A 285 -8.98 15.01 -3.98
C ALA A 285 -10.50 15.03 -3.70
N LYS A 286 -10.96 14.41 -2.61
CA LYS A 286 -12.36 14.26 -2.23
C LYS A 286 -13.19 15.57 -2.27
N PRO A 287 -12.78 16.70 -1.67
CA PRO A 287 -13.55 17.94 -1.75
C PRO A 287 -13.68 18.45 -3.19
N PHE A 288 -12.61 18.38 -3.99
CA PHE A 288 -12.66 18.74 -5.41
C PHE A 288 -13.62 17.83 -6.18
N ILE A 289 -13.59 16.52 -5.91
CA ILE A 289 -14.48 15.56 -6.56
C ILE A 289 -15.95 15.88 -6.25
N ASN A 290 -16.25 16.20 -4.98
CA ASN A 290 -17.59 16.61 -4.56
C ASN A 290 -18.02 17.94 -5.15
N GLY A 291 -17.17 18.96 -5.10
CA GLY A 291 -17.47 20.29 -5.66
C GLY A 291 -17.75 20.20 -7.14
N PHE A 292 -16.87 19.54 -7.90
CA PHE A 292 -17.02 19.37 -9.34
C PHE A 292 -18.28 18.58 -9.71
N LYS A 293 -18.62 17.53 -8.93
CA LYS A 293 -19.88 16.79 -9.09
C LYS A 293 -21.11 17.71 -8.96
N TYR A 294 -21.15 18.58 -7.95
CA TYR A 294 -22.29 19.47 -7.74
C TYR A 294 -22.38 20.52 -8.84
N VAL A 295 -21.25 21.12 -9.24
CA VAL A 295 -21.20 22.09 -10.34
C VAL A 295 -21.73 21.47 -11.64
N LEU A 296 -21.21 20.30 -12.02
CA LEU A 296 -21.64 19.62 -13.24
C LEU A 296 -23.12 19.19 -13.21
N LEU A 297 -23.61 18.70 -12.06
CA LEU A 297 -25.02 18.34 -11.92
C LEU A 297 -25.92 19.57 -12.03
N SER A 298 -25.59 20.64 -11.31
CA SER A 298 -26.38 21.88 -11.33
C SER A 298 -26.45 22.48 -12.73
N LEU A 299 -25.31 22.54 -13.44
CA LEU A 299 -25.28 23.01 -14.82
C LEU A 299 -26.08 22.10 -15.77
N SER A 300 -26.01 20.78 -15.58
CA SER A 300 -26.80 19.81 -16.35
C SER A 300 -28.31 20.01 -16.16
N VAL A 301 -28.74 20.19 -14.90
CA VAL A 301 -30.15 20.41 -14.55
C VAL A 301 -30.62 21.77 -15.06
N LEU A 302 -29.86 22.84 -14.82
CA LEU A 302 -30.22 24.19 -15.26
C LEU A 302 -30.33 24.27 -16.78
N GLY A 303 -29.33 23.77 -17.52
CA GLY A 303 -29.35 23.77 -18.98
C GLY A 303 -30.54 23.00 -19.56
N THR A 304 -30.79 21.79 -19.04
CA THR A 304 -31.93 20.97 -19.49
C THR A 304 -33.27 21.62 -19.14
N ALA A 305 -33.39 22.20 -17.94
CA ALA A 305 -34.60 22.88 -17.51
C ALA A 305 -34.87 24.14 -18.35
N THR A 306 -33.85 24.92 -18.69
CA THR A 306 -34.00 26.07 -19.59
C THR A 306 -34.56 25.64 -20.95
N LEU A 307 -33.97 24.62 -21.58
CA LEU A 307 -34.48 24.09 -22.85
C LEU A 307 -35.94 23.62 -22.72
N PHE A 308 -36.26 22.90 -21.65
CA PHE A 308 -37.60 22.37 -21.43
C PHE A 308 -38.65 23.46 -21.21
N VAL A 309 -38.35 24.49 -20.41
CA VAL A 309 -39.25 25.62 -20.15
C VAL A 309 -39.56 26.37 -21.44
N PHE A 310 -38.55 26.66 -22.26
CA PHE A 310 -38.76 27.32 -23.55
C PHE A 310 -39.56 26.45 -24.54
N ALA A 311 -39.30 25.13 -24.56
CA ALA A 311 -40.09 24.22 -25.38
C ALA A 311 -41.58 24.20 -24.97
N VAL A 312 -41.86 24.16 -23.66
CA VAL A 312 -43.24 24.23 -23.13
C VAL A 312 -43.87 25.59 -23.41
N TYR A 313 -43.12 26.68 -23.24
CA TYR A 313 -43.58 28.04 -23.51
C TYR A 313 -44.05 28.21 -24.97
N GLU A 314 -43.26 27.75 -25.94
CA GLU A 314 -43.62 27.80 -27.36
C GLU A 314 -44.81 26.89 -27.70
N MET A 315 -44.92 25.73 -27.04
CA MET A 315 -46.11 24.87 -27.18
C MET A 315 -47.37 25.59 -26.66
N ILE A 316 -47.31 26.25 -25.51
CA ILE A 316 -48.45 26.97 -24.92
C ILE A 316 -48.83 28.18 -25.78
N LEU A 317 -47.86 29.00 -26.19
CA LEU A 317 -48.11 30.15 -27.07
C LEU A 317 -48.84 29.74 -28.35
N SER A 318 -48.56 28.55 -28.86
CA SER A 318 -49.21 28.05 -30.07
C SER A 318 -50.68 27.66 -29.92
N ILE A 319 -51.20 27.55 -28.70
CA ILE A 319 -52.63 27.32 -28.44
C ILE A 319 -53.41 28.64 -28.57
N PHE A 320 -52.73 29.77 -28.35
CA PHE A 320 -53.32 31.10 -28.35
C PHE A 320 -53.10 31.89 -29.65
N LYS A 321 -52.38 31.30 -30.63
CA LYS A 321 -52.20 31.82 -31.99
C LYS A 321 -53.02 31.00 -32.97
#